data_AF-A0A8E6L2Z5-F1
#
_entry.id   AF-A0A8E6L2Z5-F1
#
_cell.length_a   1.000
_cell.length_b   1.000
_cell.length_c   1.000
_cell.angle_alpha   90.00
_cell.angle_beta   90.00
_cell.angle_gamma   90.00
#
_symmetry.space_group_name_H-M   'P 1'
#
loop_
_entity.id
_entity.type
_entity.pdbx_description
1 polymer ?
#
loop_
_entity_poly.entity_id
_entity_poly.type
_entity_poly.pdbx_seq_one_letter_code
_entity_poly.pdbx_strand_id
1 'polypeptide(L)'
;MNNIHGIQIICIFQKNKIHLSKKISTKFITLNEGSHTKLIGYKHNCVTKLQVLHKSQKKIRYVWLSNSLYTNMTFARSIWCVINYRNFNINIKNSNPIGLSFTQNKIDINRNIYEIYYCYSKELQEKFGLNKNIWGRKYIICNLNNYSTVIQEFFSPNVIL
;
A
#
# COMPACT_ATOMS: atom_id res chain seq x y z
N MET A 1 11.40 9.30 -14.66
CA MET A 1 10.14 9.95 -14.25
C MET A 1 9.00 9.02 -14.67
N ASN A 2 8.47 8.18 -13.79
CA ASN A 2 7.27 7.38 -14.10
C ASN A 2 6.22 7.70 -13.06
N ASN A 3 5.48 8.79 -13.29
CA ASN A 3 4.17 8.91 -12.69
C ASN A 3 3.30 7.87 -13.38
N ILE A 4 2.71 6.97 -12.61
CA ILE A 4 1.80 5.97 -13.19
C ILE A 4 0.59 6.72 -13.74
N HIS A 5 0.54 6.88 -15.06
CA HIS A 5 -0.51 7.63 -15.75
C HIS A 5 -1.47 6.61 -16.38
N GLY A 6 -2.77 6.71 -16.07
CA GLY A 6 -3.80 5.84 -16.66
C GLY A 6 -4.17 4.61 -15.82
N ILE A 7 -4.43 4.80 -14.52
CA ILE A 7 -5.16 3.79 -13.74
C ILE A 7 -6.65 3.99 -13.98
N GLN A 8 -7.27 3.02 -14.66
CA GLN A 8 -8.73 2.98 -14.83
C GLN A 8 -9.33 2.13 -13.72
N ILE A 9 -10.10 2.77 -12.84
CA ILE A 9 -10.80 2.06 -11.77
C ILE A 9 -12.05 1.42 -12.38
N ILE A 10 -12.13 0.09 -12.34
CA ILE A 10 -13.28 -0.66 -12.85
C ILE A 10 -14.38 -0.69 -11.80
N CYS A 11 -14.02 -0.96 -10.54
CA CYS A 11 -14.97 -1.02 -9.43
C CYS A 11 -14.33 -0.54 -8.12
N ILE A 12 -15.13 0.18 -7.32
CA ILE A 12 -14.79 0.61 -5.97
C ILE A 12 -15.74 -0.06 -4.99
N PHE A 13 -15.16 -0.73 -4.01
CA PHE A 13 -15.87 -1.39 -2.93
C PHE A 13 -15.68 -0.59 -1.64
N GLN A 14 -16.78 -0.06 -1.09
CA GLN A 14 -16.80 0.65 0.19
C GLN A 14 -17.21 -0.29 1.32
N LYS A 15 -16.41 -0.34 2.40
CA LYS A 15 -16.57 -1.28 3.52
C LYS A 15 -17.99 -1.33 4.12
N ASN A 16 -18.70 -0.21 4.14
CA ASN A 16 -20.00 -0.10 4.82
C ASN A 16 -21.22 -0.46 3.95
N LYS A 17 -21.04 -0.95 2.71
CA LYS A 17 -22.13 -1.08 1.74
C LYS A 17 -22.25 -2.45 1.06
N ILE A 18 -21.51 -3.48 1.48
CA ILE A 18 -21.35 -4.67 0.64
C ILE A 18 -21.75 -5.97 1.32
N HIS A 19 -22.71 -6.66 0.70
CA HIS A 19 -22.97 -8.08 0.89
C HIS A 19 -22.13 -8.86 -0.13
N LEU A 20 -20.96 -9.39 0.28
CA LEU A 20 -20.02 -10.07 -0.63
C LEU A 20 -20.25 -11.57 -0.70
N SER A 21 -20.09 -12.15 -1.90
CA SER A 21 -20.02 -13.61 -2.07
C SER A 21 -18.75 -14.18 -1.42
N LYS A 22 -18.80 -15.46 -0.97
CA LYS A 22 -17.71 -16.13 -0.22
C LYS A 22 -16.33 -16.06 -0.89
N LYS A 23 -16.25 -16.12 -2.22
CA LYS A 23 -14.95 -16.08 -2.95
C LYS A 23 -14.34 -14.68 -2.99
N ILE A 24 -15.18 -13.66 -2.97
CA ILE A 24 -14.71 -12.27 -2.93
C ILE A 24 -14.39 -11.91 -1.48
N SER A 25 -15.11 -12.45 -0.50
CA SER A 25 -14.83 -12.18 0.93
C SER A 25 -13.41 -12.61 1.35
N THR A 26 -12.88 -13.73 0.84
CA THR A 26 -11.51 -14.18 1.16
C THR A 26 -10.42 -13.25 0.59
N LYS A 27 -10.62 -12.77 -0.64
CA LYS A 27 -9.76 -11.71 -1.22
C LYS A 27 -9.85 -10.42 -0.41
N PHE A 28 -11.03 -10.08 0.09
CA PHE A 28 -11.22 -8.89 0.93
C PHE A 28 -10.56 -9.01 2.30
N ILE A 29 -10.63 -10.18 2.95
CA ILE A 29 -9.97 -10.43 4.24
C ILE A 29 -8.46 -10.28 4.09
N THR A 30 -7.88 -10.93 3.07
CA THR A 30 -6.44 -10.82 2.78
C THR A 30 -6.02 -9.38 2.44
N LEU A 31 -6.90 -8.62 1.79
CA LEU A 31 -6.71 -7.21 1.51
C LEU A 31 -7.00 -6.28 2.69
N ASN A 32 -7.69 -6.71 3.75
CA ASN A 32 -8.07 -5.83 4.87
C ASN A 32 -7.14 -5.98 6.08
N GLU A 33 -6.48 -7.12 6.26
CA GLU A 33 -5.86 -7.44 7.55
C GLU A 33 -4.34 -7.28 7.57
N GLY A 34 -3.83 -6.80 8.72
CA GLY A 34 -2.41 -6.82 9.06
C GLY A 34 -1.47 -5.92 8.25
N SER A 35 -0.18 -6.05 8.56
CA SER A 35 0.90 -5.39 7.82
C SER A 35 1.19 -6.14 6.53
N HIS A 36 0.99 -5.47 5.40
CA HIS A 36 1.22 -6.06 4.07
C HIS A 36 2.66 -6.56 3.92
N THR A 37 3.62 -5.78 4.39
CA THR A 37 5.04 -6.12 4.35
C THR A 37 5.35 -7.39 5.16
N LYS A 38 4.69 -7.60 6.32
CA LYS A 38 4.87 -8.83 7.10
C LYS A 38 4.28 -10.04 6.38
N LEU A 39 3.07 -9.91 5.82
CA LEU A 39 2.40 -10.98 5.08
C LEU A 39 3.24 -11.44 3.87
N ILE A 40 3.69 -10.48 3.07
CA ILE A 40 4.53 -10.75 1.90
C ILE A 40 5.91 -11.30 2.31
N GLY A 41 6.51 -10.75 3.38
CA GLY A 41 7.78 -11.25 3.93
C GLY A 41 7.69 -12.73 4.30
N TYR A 42 6.62 -13.13 4.98
CA TYR A 42 6.37 -14.53 5.34
C TYR A 42 6.16 -15.43 4.13
N LYS A 43 5.35 -14.99 3.14
CA LYS A 43 4.99 -15.84 1.99
C LYS A 43 6.05 -15.93 0.89
N HIS A 44 6.82 -14.87 0.68
CA HIS A 44 7.65 -14.71 -0.52
C HIS A 44 9.12 -14.33 -0.22
N ASN A 45 9.54 -14.39 1.04
CA ASN A 45 10.91 -14.08 1.48
C ASN A 45 11.43 -12.76 0.87
N CYS A 46 10.61 -11.72 0.98
CA CYS A 46 10.74 -10.51 0.18
C CYS A 46 11.87 -9.57 0.64
N VAL A 47 12.62 -9.06 -0.33
CA VAL A 47 13.55 -7.94 -0.14
C VAL A 47 12.84 -6.65 -0.50
N THR A 48 12.71 -5.73 0.46
CA THR A 48 12.06 -4.45 0.18
C THR A 48 12.99 -3.53 -0.59
N LYS A 49 12.94 -3.52 -1.92
CA LYS A 49 13.66 -2.54 -2.75
C LYS A 49 12.79 -1.32 -3.03
N LEU A 50 13.03 -0.24 -2.30
CA LEU A 50 12.22 0.98 -2.37
C LEU A 50 12.81 1.96 -3.39
N GLN A 51 12.01 2.38 -4.36
CA GLN A 51 12.32 3.53 -5.20
C GLN A 51 11.46 4.71 -4.77
N VAL A 52 12.05 5.68 -4.06
CA VAL A 52 11.35 6.87 -3.57
C VAL A 52 11.38 7.97 -4.62
N LEU A 53 10.21 8.39 -5.08
CA LEU A 53 10.05 9.63 -5.88
C LEU A 53 9.47 10.72 -4.97
N HIS A 54 10.18 11.83 -4.76
CA HIS A 54 9.80 12.90 -3.82
C HIS A 54 9.33 14.16 -4.57
N LYS A 55 8.26 14.82 -4.11
CA LYS A 55 7.87 16.18 -4.54
C LYS A 55 7.11 16.94 -3.42
N SER A 56 7.72 18.03 -2.93
CA SER A 56 7.20 19.19 -2.15
C SER A 56 6.62 19.03 -0.72
N GLN A 57 6.06 20.14 -0.18
CA GLN A 57 5.58 20.40 1.21
C GLN A 57 4.68 19.31 1.82
N LYS A 58 4.01 18.51 1.00
CA LYS A 58 3.37 17.25 1.42
C LYS A 58 4.37 16.14 1.11
N LYS A 59 4.88 15.43 2.12
CA LYS A 59 5.77 14.30 1.88
C LYS A 59 5.00 13.20 1.15
N ILE A 60 5.19 13.12 -0.17
CA ILE A 60 4.67 12.04 -1.02
C ILE A 60 5.79 11.04 -1.23
N ARG A 61 5.47 9.76 -1.02
CA ARG A 61 6.40 8.65 -1.21
C ARG A 61 5.75 7.58 -2.07
N TYR A 62 6.44 7.22 -3.14
CA TYR A 62 6.12 6.07 -3.98
C TYR A 62 7.10 4.94 -3.67
N VAL A 63 6.62 3.71 -3.80
CA VAL A 63 7.36 2.52 -3.40
C VAL A 63 6.95 1.35 -4.28
N TRP A 64 7.93 0.56 -4.70
CA TRP A 64 7.74 -0.80 -5.13
C TRP A 64 8.17 -1.77 -4.03
N LEU A 65 7.38 -2.82 -3.82
CA LEU A 65 7.75 -3.98 -3.01
C LEU A 65 7.99 -5.13 -3.99
N SER A 66 9.16 -5.74 -3.90
CA SER A 66 9.58 -6.82 -4.78
C SER A 66 9.97 -8.05 -3.95
N ASN A 67 9.99 -9.23 -4.57
CA ASN A 67 10.56 -10.43 -3.95
C ASN A 67 12.09 -10.51 -4.13
N SER A 68 12.70 -11.55 -3.57
CA SER A 68 14.14 -11.82 -3.71
C SER A 68 14.57 -12.01 -5.17
N LEU A 69 13.66 -12.42 -6.06
CA LEU A 69 13.87 -12.57 -7.50
C LEU A 69 13.63 -11.26 -8.29
N TYR A 70 13.57 -10.12 -7.61
CA TYR A 70 13.29 -8.79 -8.20
C TYR A 70 11.95 -8.68 -8.94
N THR A 71 11.02 -9.62 -8.71
CA THR A 71 9.66 -9.53 -9.25
C THR A 71 8.87 -8.52 -8.44
N ASN A 72 8.27 -7.52 -9.09
CA ASN A 72 7.41 -6.55 -8.42
C ASN A 72 6.12 -7.20 -7.95
N MET A 73 5.80 -7.03 -6.67
CA MET A 73 4.64 -7.63 -6.03
C MET A 73 3.60 -6.59 -5.64
N THR A 74 4.03 -5.37 -5.28
CA THR A 74 3.10 -4.32 -4.87
C THR A 74 3.65 -2.95 -5.20
N PHE A 75 2.81 -2.08 -5.72
CA PHE A 75 3.07 -0.66 -5.81
C PHE A 75 2.32 0.05 -4.68
N ALA A 76 3.00 0.95 -3.97
CA ALA A 76 2.40 1.72 -2.90
C ALA A 76 2.73 3.20 -3.05
N ARG A 77 1.72 4.03 -2.80
CA ARG A 77 1.84 5.48 -2.67
C ARG A 77 1.37 5.88 -1.28
N SER A 78 2.13 6.75 -0.64
CA SER A 78 1.73 7.37 0.63
C SER A 78 1.82 8.89 0.52
N ILE A 79 0.85 9.58 1.12
CA ILE A 79 0.82 11.04 1.24
C ILE A 79 0.73 11.33 2.74
N TRP A 80 1.69 12.09 3.24
CA TRP A 80 1.79 12.39 4.67
C TRP A 80 1.31 13.81 4.95
N CYS A 81 0.44 13.92 5.95
CA CYS A 81 0.05 15.17 6.58
C CYS A 81 0.60 15.17 8.01
N VAL A 82 1.62 15.99 8.26
CA VAL A 82 2.26 16.11 9.56
C VAL A 82 1.75 17.38 10.22
N ILE A 83 1.07 17.24 11.36
CA ILE A 83 0.47 18.36 12.09
C ILE A 83 1.54 19.03 12.96
N ASN A 84 2.37 18.23 13.65
CA ASN A 84 3.44 18.72 14.50
C ASN A 84 4.79 18.13 14.11
N TYR A 85 5.59 18.91 13.37
CA TYR A 85 6.91 18.48 12.89
C TYR A 85 7.92 18.22 14.03
N ARG A 86 7.78 18.88 15.20
CA ARG A 86 8.68 18.69 16.34
C ARG A 86 8.54 17.30 16.97
N ASN A 87 7.30 16.77 16.98
CA ASN A 87 6.99 15.43 17.49
C ASN A 87 7.03 14.36 16.39
N PHE A 88 7.14 14.75 15.12
CA PHE A 88 7.31 13.83 14.00
C PHE A 88 8.76 13.34 13.92
N ASN A 89 9.24 12.75 15.01
CA ASN A 89 10.55 12.14 15.11
C ASN A 89 10.50 10.65 14.76
N ILE A 90 9.61 10.27 13.84
CA ILE A 90 9.60 8.90 13.36
C ILE A 90 10.73 8.81 12.34
N ASN A 91 11.74 8.03 12.70
CA ASN A 91 12.83 7.64 11.81
C ASN A 91 12.30 6.64 10.74
N ILE A 92 11.21 7.00 10.03
CA ILE A 92 10.80 6.35 8.79
C ILE A 92 11.85 6.77 7.77
N LYS A 93 12.95 6.03 7.78
CA LYS A 93 13.93 6.13 6.71
C LYS A 93 13.19 5.89 5.40
N ASN A 94 13.53 6.68 4.39
CA ASN A 94 13.03 6.50 3.03
C ASN A 94 13.25 5.06 2.52
N SER A 95 14.24 4.37 3.08
CA SER A 95 14.62 2.99 2.82
C SER A 95 13.88 1.91 3.64
N ASN A 96 12.92 2.25 4.50
CA ASN A 96 12.21 1.26 5.31
C ASN A 96 10.71 1.22 4.96
N PRO A 97 10.08 0.03 4.90
CA PRO A 97 8.63 -0.10 4.83
C PRO A 97 7.93 0.62 5.98
N ILE A 98 6.82 1.28 5.66
CA ILE A 98 6.06 2.07 6.63
C ILE A 98 5.56 1.18 7.79
N GLY A 99 4.97 0.02 7.47
CA GLY A 99 4.46 -0.90 8.49
C GLY A 99 5.55 -1.48 9.40
N LEU A 100 6.75 -1.75 8.88
CA LEU A 100 7.89 -2.18 9.70
C LEU A 100 8.40 -1.04 10.58
N SER A 101 8.45 0.18 10.04
CA SER A 101 8.88 1.36 10.80
C SER A 101 7.95 1.64 11.99
N PHE A 102 6.63 1.47 11.83
CA PHE A 102 5.68 1.57 12.94
C PHE A 102 5.88 0.47 13.98
N THR A 103 6.13 -0.77 13.54
CA THR A 103 6.37 -1.89 14.45
C THR A 103 7.65 -1.69 15.27
N GLN A 104 8.76 -1.33 14.60
CA GLN A 104 10.07 -1.15 15.24
C GLN A 104 10.06 -0.01 16.27
N ASN A 105 9.37 1.08 15.96
CA ASN A 105 9.27 2.24 16.85
C ASN A 105 8.12 2.12 17.87
N LYS A 106 7.41 0.97 17.93
CA LYS A 106 6.27 0.71 18.82
C LYS A 106 5.21 1.82 18.75
N ILE A 107 4.89 2.27 17.53
CA ILE A 107 3.99 3.38 17.32
C ILE A 107 2.57 2.86 17.23
N ASP A 108 1.71 3.32 18.15
CA ASP A 108 0.28 3.06 18.06
C ASP A 108 -0.33 3.83 16.90
N ILE A 109 -1.05 3.10 16.07
CA ILE A 109 -1.70 3.63 14.88
C ILE A 109 -3.13 3.11 14.79
N ASN A 110 -4.04 4.01 14.45
CA ASN A 110 -5.37 3.63 13.99
C ASN A 110 -5.37 3.55 12.47
N ARG A 111 -5.86 2.45 11.91
CA ARG A 111 -5.94 2.24 10.46
C ARG A 111 -7.40 2.10 10.05
N ASN A 112 -7.84 3.00 9.17
CA ASN A 112 -9.17 2.93 8.60
C ASN A 112 -9.10 2.69 7.09
N ILE A 113 -9.63 1.55 6.63
CA ILE A 113 -9.68 1.18 5.21
C ILE A 113 -10.98 1.73 4.63
N TYR A 114 -10.85 2.59 3.62
CA TYR A 114 -11.98 3.29 3.00
C TYR A 114 -12.45 2.57 1.74
N GLU A 115 -11.50 2.17 0.90
CA GLU A 115 -11.80 1.70 -0.45
C GLU A 115 -10.94 0.49 -0.77
N ILE A 116 -11.57 -0.50 -1.40
CA ILE A 116 -10.90 -1.58 -2.11
C ILE A 116 -11.24 -1.42 -3.59
N TYR A 117 -10.21 -1.52 -4.44
CA TYR A 117 -10.31 -1.29 -5.87
C TYR A 117 -10.15 -2.60 -6.63
N TYR A 118 -10.94 -2.74 -7.67
CA TYR A 118 -10.60 -3.58 -8.81
C TYR A 118 -10.36 -2.66 -10.00
N CYS A 119 -9.15 -2.71 -10.58
CA CYS A 119 -8.72 -1.74 -11.57
C CYS A 119 -7.93 -2.39 -12.71
N TYR A 120 -7.85 -1.64 -13.80
CA TYR A 120 -7.03 -1.94 -14.95
C TYR A 120 -6.01 -0.83 -15.16
N SER A 121 -4.77 -1.21 -15.44
CA SER A 121 -3.69 -0.28 -15.79
C SER A 121 -2.63 -1.05 -16.56
N LYS A 122 -2.44 -0.66 -17.84
CA LYS A 122 -1.44 -1.28 -18.70
C LYS A 122 -0.03 -1.13 -18.12
N GLU A 123 0.30 0.06 -17.61
CA GLU A 123 1.61 0.32 -17.00
C GLU A 123 1.86 -0.55 -15.77
N LEU A 124 0.86 -0.73 -14.89
CA LEU A 124 1.03 -1.63 -13.74
C LEU A 124 1.12 -3.10 -14.18
N GLN A 125 0.36 -3.52 -15.19
CA GLN A 125 0.44 -4.89 -15.73
C GLN A 125 1.83 -5.19 -16.29
N GLU A 126 2.41 -4.26 -17.06
CA GLU A 126 3.79 -4.36 -17.56
C GLU A 126 4.80 -4.44 -16.42
N LYS A 127 4.64 -3.59 -15.38
CA LYS A 127 5.54 -3.61 -14.21
C LYS A 127 5.40 -4.86 -13.35
N PHE A 128 4.21 -5.47 -13.30
CA PHE A 128 3.96 -6.75 -12.63
C PHE A 128 4.32 -7.97 -13.50
N GLY A 129 4.54 -7.79 -14.80
CA GLY A 129 4.77 -8.88 -15.76
C GLY A 129 3.54 -9.77 -15.99
N LEU A 130 2.32 -9.24 -15.76
CA LEU A 130 1.08 -10.01 -15.82
C LEU A 130 -0.04 -9.22 -16.49
N ASN A 131 -0.63 -9.79 -17.54
CA ASN A 131 -1.79 -9.23 -18.24
C ASN A 131 -3.10 -9.57 -17.51
N LYS A 132 -3.22 -9.19 -16.24
CA LYS A 132 -4.41 -9.43 -15.41
C LYS A 132 -4.82 -8.16 -14.67
N ASN A 133 -6.10 -8.05 -14.36
CA ASN A 133 -6.61 -6.93 -13.57
C ASN A 133 -6.02 -6.94 -12.16
N ILE A 134 -5.93 -5.75 -11.59
CA ILE A 134 -5.18 -5.49 -10.37
C ILE A 134 -6.16 -5.11 -9.27
N TRP A 135 -5.95 -5.68 -8.10
CA TRP A 135 -6.62 -5.23 -6.89
C TRP A 135 -5.80 -4.14 -6.22
N GLY A 136 -6.49 -3.23 -5.56
CA GLY A 136 -5.85 -2.24 -4.73
C GLY A 136 -6.67 -1.92 -3.50
N ARG A 137 -6.10 -1.12 -2.61
CA ARG A 137 -6.82 -0.56 -1.46
C ARG A 137 -6.32 0.83 -1.14
N LYS A 138 -7.17 1.62 -0.50
CA LYS A 138 -6.83 2.92 0.07
C LYS A 138 -7.32 3.02 1.49
N TYR A 139 -6.43 3.50 2.33
CA TYR A 139 -6.67 3.61 3.75
C TYR A 139 -5.95 4.81 4.34
N ILE A 140 -6.40 5.25 5.50
CA ILE A 140 -5.73 6.28 6.28
C ILE A 140 -5.17 5.62 7.52
N ILE A 141 -3.91 5.94 7.82
CA ILE A 141 -3.30 5.69 9.11
C ILE A 141 -3.25 7.02 9.86
N CYS A 142 -3.80 7.04 11.07
CA CYS A 142 -3.68 8.16 12.00
C CYS A 142 -2.94 7.70 13.26
N ASN A 143 -2.01 8.52 13.72
CA ASN A 143 -1.51 8.43 15.09
C ASN A 143 -2.20 9.52 15.90
N LEU A 144 -2.62 9.21 17.13
CA LEU A 144 -3.62 9.92 17.92
C LEU A 144 -3.48 11.46 17.96
N ASN A 145 -2.32 12.08 17.71
CA ASN A 145 -2.22 13.54 17.59
C ASN A 145 -1.08 14.11 16.71
N ASN A 146 -0.29 13.29 16.01
CA ASN A 146 0.98 13.78 15.42
C ASN A 146 1.01 13.82 13.89
N TYR A 147 0.34 12.88 13.23
CA TYR A 147 0.29 12.80 11.77
C TYR A 147 -0.84 11.90 11.29
N SER A 148 -1.21 12.13 10.03
CA SER A 148 -2.01 11.19 9.26
C SER A 148 -1.31 10.88 7.93
N THR A 149 -1.48 9.66 7.43
CA THR A 149 -1.02 9.30 6.10
C THR A 149 -2.09 8.56 5.34
N VAL A 150 -2.36 9.02 4.13
CA VAL A 150 -3.20 8.32 3.16
C VAL A 150 -2.28 7.36 2.41
N ILE A 151 -2.58 6.08 2.45
CA ILE A 151 -1.83 5.05 1.74
C ILE A 151 -2.75 4.42 0.70
N GLN A 152 -2.22 4.28 -0.52
CA GLN A 152 -2.83 3.57 -1.62
C GLN A 152 -1.89 2.47 -2.08
N GLU A 153 -2.39 1.25 -2.16
CA GLU A 153 -1.62 0.07 -2.55
C GLU A 153 -2.30 -0.63 -3.72
N PHE A 154 -1.49 -1.18 -4.63
CA PHE A 154 -1.90 -1.96 -5.79
C PHE A 154 -1.08 -3.24 -5.82
N PHE A 155 -1.74 -4.37 -5.97
CA PHE A 155 -1.14 -5.68 -5.73
C PHE A 155 -1.06 -6.48 -7.02
N SER A 156 0.08 -7.13 -7.24
CA SER A 156 0.19 -8.14 -8.28
C SER A 156 -0.87 -9.23 -8.05
N PRO A 157 -1.55 -9.71 -9.11
CA PRO A 157 -2.50 -10.81 -9.03
C PRO A 157 -1.98 -12.05 -8.29
N ASN A 158 -0.67 -12.29 -8.33
CA ASN A 158 -0.04 -13.44 -7.67
C ASN A 158 -0.02 -13.32 -6.13
N VAL A 159 -0.21 -12.12 -5.59
CA VAL A 159 -0.26 -11.89 -4.13
C VAL A 159 -1.64 -12.22 -3.56
N ILE A 160 -2.69 -12.11 -4.38
CA ILE A 160 -4.10 -12.20 -3.97
C ILE A 160 -4.71 -13.47 -4.55
N LEU A 161 -4.60 -14.56 -3.79
CA LEU A 161 -5.22 -15.86 -4.08
C LEU A 161 -6.75 -15.73 -4.19
#